data_AF-A0A1Y1UNE2-F1
#
_entry.id   AF-A0A1Y1UNE2-F1
#
_cell.length_a   1.000
_cell.length_b   1.000
_cell.length_c   1.000
_cell.angle_alpha   90.00
_cell.angle_beta   90.00
_cell.angle_gamma   90.00
#
_symmetry.space_group_name_H-M   'P 1'
#
loop_
_entity.id
_entity.type
_entity.pdbx_description
1 polymer ?
#
loop_
_entity_poly.entity_id
_entity_poly.type
_entity_poly.pdbx_seq_one_letter_code
_entity_poly.pdbx_strand_id
1 'polypeptide(L)'
;MDAAQAAIAEAAGTIGSRFESQKTVDEARERKDREWKDAYAKIGQEPPPKSEEPVHDGRTLYERLQINKEAKNQEWDAKMKLSNQYRGLDTEEQKFLSDKAAERRAEEKKRQDAENAEVMEYRERLAARNATELSAPEYQPQPSSSKSSSSNPRIPPKPAKKDVKSLMKGVVVKKKPKVVSTTKAGDKPSEEKSQESAGVEPAAWLDGTKGKRKVESEEASDHDPGKKTKV
;
A
#
# COMPACT_ATOMS: atom_id res chain seq x y z
N MET A 1 -43.34 -56.09 -28.05
CA MET A 1 -42.16 -55.79 -27.21
C MET A 1 -41.84 -54.28 -27.20
N ASP A 2 -42.83 -53.37 -27.16
CA ASP A 2 -42.63 -52.07 -27.85
C ASP A 2 -42.71 -50.80 -26.97
N ALA A 3 -43.48 -50.78 -25.88
CA ALA A 3 -43.69 -49.54 -25.13
C ALA A 3 -42.40 -48.98 -24.46
N ALA A 4 -41.55 -49.86 -23.92
CA ALA A 4 -40.32 -49.45 -23.24
C ALA A 4 -39.23 -48.97 -24.21
N GLN A 5 -39.14 -49.56 -25.41
CA GLN A 5 -38.14 -49.15 -26.41
C GLN A 5 -38.53 -47.82 -27.08
N ALA A 6 -39.82 -47.58 -27.31
CA ALA A 6 -40.32 -46.30 -27.83
C ALA A 6 -39.99 -45.13 -26.88
N ALA A 7 -40.23 -45.28 -25.57
CA ALA A 7 -39.91 -44.25 -24.58
C ALA A 7 -38.41 -43.93 -24.49
N ILE A 8 -37.55 -44.94 -24.64
CA ILE A 8 -36.09 -44.75 -24.68
C ILE A 8 -35.68 -44.02 -25.96
N ALA A 9 -36.29 -44.33 -27.11
CA ALA A 9 -36.02 -43.65 -28.38
C ALA A 9 -36.48 -42.18 -28.37
N GLU A 10 -37.61 -41.87 -27.74
CA GLU A 10 -38.14 -40.50 -27.63
C GLU A 10 -37.32 -39.64 -26.63
N ALA A 11 -36.91 -40.23 -25.50
CA ALA A 11 -35.94 -39.62 -24.58
C ALA A 11 -34.58 -39.41 -25.25
N ALA A 12 -34.12 -40.38 -26.06
CA ALA A 12 -32.89 -40.26 -26.85
C ALA A 12 -33.02 -39.24 -28.00
N GLY A 13 -34.22 -39.01 -28.54
CA GLY A 13 -34.47 -37.91 -29.49
C GLY A 13 -34.33 -36.53 -28.81
N THR A 14 -34.88 -36.40 -27.60
CA THR A 14 -34.80 -35.16 -26.80
C THR A 14 -33.38 -34.86 -26.32
N ILE A 15 -32.62 -35.89 -25.92
CA ILE A 15 -31.25 -35.75 -25.41
C ILE A 15 -30.23 -35.72 -26.56
N GLY A 16 -30.38 -36.57 -27.58
CA GLY A 16 -29.51 -36.65 -28.75
C GLY A 16 -29.54 -35.38 -29.61
N SER A 17 -30.64 -34.63 -29.60
CA SER A 17 -30.69 -33.28 -30.19
C SER A 17 -29.76 -32.27 -29.48
N ARG A 18 -29.30 -32.55 -28.25
CA ARG A 18 -28.43 -31.65 -27.47
C ARG A 18 -26.94 -32.04 -27.52
N PHE A 19 -26.61 -33.19 -28.09
CA PHE A 19 -25.24 -33.70 -28.18
C PHE A 19 -24.86 -33.94 -29.64
N GLU A 20 -24.17 -32.97 -30.23
CA GLU A 20 -23.57 -33.11 -31.55
C GLU A 20 -22.36 -34.04 -31.49
N SER A 21 -22.19 -34.87 -32.51
CA SER A 21 -20.98 -35.68 -32.66
C SER A 21 -19.80 -34.81 -33.07
N GLN A 22 -18.57 -35.23 -32.73
CA GLN A 22 -17.36 -34.51 -33.17
C GLN A 22 -17.33 -34.30 -34.69
N LYS A 23 -17.71 -35.33 -35.48
CA LYS A 23 -17.78 -35.26 -36.94
C LYS A 23 -18.74 -34.19 -37.45
N THR A 24 -19.94 -34.08 -36.85
CA THR A 24 -20.93 -33.06 -37.25
C THR A 24 -20.45 -31.64 -36.92
N VAL A 25 -19.70 -31.48 -35.81
CA VAL A 25 -19.06 -30.20 -35.46
C VAL A 25 -17.94 -29.85 -36.46
N ASP A 26 -17.12 -30.83 -36.84
CA ASP A 26 -16.02 -30.64 -37.80
C ASP A 26 -16.54 -30.31 -39.20
N GLU A 27 -17.54 -31.05 -39.72
CA GLU A 27 -18.20 -30.75 -41.00
C GLU A 27 -18.88 -29.36 -41.03
N ALA A 28 -19.40 -28.90 -39.89
CA ALA A 28 -19.99 -27.56 -39.76
C ALA A 28 -18.91 -26.46 -39.77
N ARG A 29 -17.76 -26.71 -39.12
CA ARG A 29 -16.57 -25.84 -39.20
C ARG A 29 -16.05 -25.77 -40.65
N GLU A 30 -15.90 -26.91 -41.32
CA GLU A 30 -15.42 -26.98 -42.70
C GLU A 30 -16.35 -26.27 -43.70
N ARG A 31 -17.68 -26.42 -43.57
CA ARG A 31 -18.64 -25.69 -44.39
C ARG A 31 -18.51 -24.18 -44.21
N LYS A 32 -18.49 -23.72 -42.96
CA LYS A 32 -18.29 -22.29 -42.62
C LYS A 32 -16.97 -21.76 -43.15
N ASP A 33 -15.90 -22.54 -43.06
CA ASP A 33 -14.57 -22.19 -43.59
C ASP A 33 -14.56 -22.10 -45.12
N ARG A 34 -15.26 -23.01 -45.81
CA ARG A 34 -15.35 -22.98 -47.28
C ARG A 34 -16.16 -21.78 -47.74
N GLU A 35 -17.32 -21.53 -47.12
CA GLU A 35 -18.16 -20.35 -47.40
C GLU A 35 -17.39 -19.05 -47.13
N TRP A 36 -16.59 -18.98 -46.07
CA TRP A 36 -15.71 -17.85 -45.76
C TRP A 36 -14.64 -17.64 -46.83
N LYS A 37 -13.93 -18.71 -47.22
CA LYS A 37 -12.92 -18.68 -48.30
C LYS A 37 -13.54 -18.26 -49.63
N ASP A 38 -14.70 -18.83 -49.98
CA ASP A 38 -15.45 -18.52 -51.21
C ASP A 38 -15.93 -17.05 -51.20
N ALA A 39 -16.33 -16.50 -50.05
CA ALA A 39 -16.72 -15.10 -49.91
C ALA A 39 -15.52 -14.14 -50.09
N TYR A 40 -14.36 -14.45 -49.52
CA TYR A 40 -13.14 -13.67 -49.69
C TYR A 40 -12.58 -13.77 -51.12
N ALA A 41 -12.61 -14.96 -51.73
CA ALA A 41 -12.26 -15.16 -53.13
C ALA A 41 -13.15 -14.34 -54.09
N LYS A 42 -14.46 -14.22 -53.81
CA LYS A 42 -15.38 -13.33 -54.55
C LYS A 42 -15.06 -11.84 -54.38
N ILE A 43 -14.47 -11.45 -53.25
CA ILE A 43 -14.01 -10.08 -52.97
C ILE A 43 -12.61 -9.81 -53.59
N GLY A 44 -11.90 -10.86 -54.04
CA GLY A 44 -10.56 -10.73 -54.62
C GLY A 44 -9.47 -10.45 -53.58
N GLN A 45 -9.75 -10.70 -52.29
CA GLN A 45 -8.78 -10.60 -51.20
C GLN A 45 -8.52 -11.98 -50.59
N GLU A 46 -7.27 -12.22 -50.16
CA GLU A 46 -6.96 -13.41 -49.39
C GLU A 46 -7.66 -13.37 -48.02
N PRO A 47 -8.26 -14.48 -47.54
CA PRO A 47 -8.81 -14.54 -46.19
C PRO A 47 -7.74 -14.18 -45.15
N PRO A 48 -8.02 -13.27 -44.19
CA PRO A 48 -7.12 -13.00 -43.09
C PRO A 48 -6.70 -14.30 -42.40
N PRO A 49 -5.42 -14.43 -41.98
CA PRO A 49 -4.96 -15.62 -41.29
C PRO A 49 -5.86 -15.86 -40.08
N LYS A 50 -6.41 -17.08 -39.98
CA LYS A 50 -7.23 -17.48 -38.84
C LYS A 50 -6.44 -17.20 -37.56
N SER A 51 -7.06 -16.49 -36.62
CA SER A 51 -6.52 -16.41 -35.26
C SER A 51 -6.33 -17.83 -34.76
N GLU A 52 -5.12 -18.16 -34.32
CA GLU A 52 -4.81 -19.44 -33.70
C GLU A 52 -5.84 -19.69 -32.59
N GLU A 53 -6.53 -20.85 -32.62
CA GLU A 53 -7.41 -21.21 -31.51
C GLU A 53 -6.53 -21.22 -30.24
N PRO A 54 -6.92 -20.51 -29.16
CA PRO A 54 -6.05 -20.32 -28.02
C PRO A 54 -5.68 -21.68 -27.43
N VAL A 55 -4.38 -21.99 -27.48
CA VAL A 55 -3.81 -23.26 -26.99
C VAL A 55 -4.42 -23.59 -25.65
N HIS A 56 -5.04 -24.77 -25.55
CA HIS A 56 -5.78 -25.17 -24.35
C HIS A 56 -4.84 -25.32 -23.16
N ASP A 57 -4.71 -24.24 -22.39
CA ASP A 57 -3.87 -24.18 -21.20
C ASP A 57 -4.35 -25.19 -20.14
N GLY A 58 -3.47 -26.07 -19.68
CA GLY A 58 -3.81 -27.11 -18.69
C GLY A 58 -4.18 -26.58 -17.30
N ARG A 59 -3.99 -25.27 -17.04
CA ARG A 59 -4.41 -24.63 -15.79
C ARG A 59 -5.93 -24.52 -15.69
N THR A 60 -6.42 -24.67 -14.47
CA THR A 60 -7.83 -24.45 -14.12
C THR A 60 -8.24 -23.00 -14.35
N LEU A 61 -9.53 -22.75 -14.56
CA LEU A 61 -10.08 -21.40 -14.70
C LEU A 61 -9.77 -20.52 -13.48
N TYR A 62 -9.74 -21.12 -12.27
CA TYR A 62 -9.37 -20.43 -11.04
C TYR A 62 -7.93 -19.90 -11.09
N GLU A 63 -6.96 -20.73 -11.48
CA GLU A 63 -5.55 -20.33 -11.61
C GLU A 63 -5.38 -19.23 -12.65
N ARG A 64 -6.05 -19.31 -13.80
CA ARG A 64 -6.02 -18.24 -14.82
C ARG A 64 -6.58 -16.92 -14.28
N LEU A 65 -7.71 -16.95 -13.59
CA LEU A 65 -8.31 -15.75 -12.99
C LEU A 65 -7.44 -15.17 -11.87
N GLN A 66 -6.81 -16.02 -11.07
CA GLN A 66 -5.89 -15.61 -10.00
C GLN A 66 -4.63 -14.97 -10.58
N ILE A 67 -4.00 -15.57 -11.60
CA ILE A 67 -2.85 -15.00 -12.32
C ILE A 67 -3.21 -13.66 -12.94
N ASN A 68 -4.37 -13.53 -13.59
CA ASN A 68 -4.83 -12.26 -14.17
C ASN A 68 -5.08 -11.18 -13.11
N LYS A 69 -5.54 -11.55 -11.92
CA LYS A 69 -5.71 -10.63 -10.79
C LYS A 69 -4.37 -10.23 -10.19
N GLU A 70 -3.46 -11.18 -10.01
CA GLU A 70 -2.12 -10.94 -9.48
C GLU A 70 -1.29 -10.09 -10.44
N ALA A 71 -1.37 -10.31 -11.76
CA ALA A 71 -0.74 -9.47 -12.78
C ALA A 71 -1.23 -8.02 -12.70
N LYS A 72 -2.56 -7.80 -12.70
CA LYS A 72 -3.15 -6.45 -12.55
C LYS A 72 -2.76 -5.77 -11.24
N ASN A 73 -2.72 -6.52 -10.14
CA ASN A 73 -2.25 -6.00 -8.85
C ASN A 73 -0.76 -5.64 -8.91
N GLN A 74 0.09 -6.49 -9.48
CA GLN A 74 1.54 -6.25 -9.62
C GLN A 74 1.83 -5.06 -10.56
N GLU A 75 1.08 -4.90 -11.64
CA GLU A 75 1.16 -3.73 -12.54
C GLU A 75 0.75 -2.45 -11.83
N TRP A 76 -0.36 -2.48 -11.07
CA TRP A 76 -0.82 -1.34 -10.28
C TRP A 76 0.18 -1.00 -9.16
N ASP A 77 0.65 -2.00 -8.42
CA ASP A 77 1.67 -1.85 -7.39
C ASP A 77 2.98 -1.33 -7.99
N ALA A 78 3.44 -1.82 -9.14
CA ALA A 78 4.66 -1.33 -9.79
C ALA A 78 4.54 0.14 -10.21
N LYS A 79 3.40 0.52 -10.80
CA LYS A 79 3.10 1.90 -11.20
C LYS A 79 3.00 2.83 -9.98
N MET A 80 2.32 2.40 -8.93
CA MET A 80 2.09 3.21 -7.72
C MET A 80 3.28 3.18 -6.74
N LYS A 81 4.14 2.17 -6.77
CA LYS A 81 5.31 2.06 -5.87
C LYS A 81 6.28 3.23 -6.05
N LEU A 82 6.62 3.59 -7.29
CA LEU A 82 7.47 4.75 -7.56
C LEU A 82 6.75 6.06 -7.19
N SER A 83 5.46 6.18 -7.50
CA SER A 83 4.62 7.32 -7.13
C SER A 83 4.56 7.54 -5.61
N ASN A 84 4.43 6.45 -4.83
CA ASN A 84 4.33 6.48 -3.38
C ASN A 84 5.69 6.64 -2.69
N GLN A 85 6.77 6.14 -3.31
CA GLN A 85 8.13 6.24 -2.76
C GLN A 85 8.75 7.62 -2.95
N TYR A 86 8.41 8.32 -4.04
CA TYR A 86 8.96 9.64 -4.39
C TYR A 86 7.90 10.74 -4.41
N ARG A 87 6.91 10.66 -3.52
CA ARG A 87 5.98 11.77 -3.25
C ARG A 87 6.62 12.81 -2.34
N GLY A 88 6.13 14.05 -2.43
CA GLY A 88 6.38 15.07 -1.42
C GLY A 88 5.76 14.68 -0.06
N LEU A 89 6.31 15.26 1.01
CA LEU A 89 5.64 15.29 2.31
C LEU A 89 4.42 16.20 2.22
N ASP A 90 3.29 15.77 2.78
CA ASP A 90 2.13 16.65 2.96
C ASP A 90 2.38 17.65 4.09
N THR A 91 1.61 18.74 4.09
CA THR A 91 1.61 19.80 5.12
C THR A 91 1.36 19.26 6.52
N GLU A 92 0.58 18.19 6.69
CA GLU A 92 0.38 17.51 7.98
C GLU A 92 1.63 16.71 8.40
N GLU A 93 2.24 15.97 7.48
CA GLU A 93 3.45 15.19 7.74
C GLU A 93 4.65 16.11 8.06
N GLN A 94 4.74 17.25 7.38
CA GLN A 94 5.75 18.27 7.66
C GLN A 94 5.58 18.88 9.06
N LYS A 95 4.33 19.13 9.50
CA LYS A 95 4.03 19.54 10.89
C LYS A 95 4.40 18.45 11.89
N PHE A 96 3.99 17.21 11.66
CA PHE A 96 4.34 16.08 12.52
C PHE A 96 5.87 15.93 12.71
N LEU A 97 6.65 16.10 11.63
CA LEU A 97 8.10 16.09 11.70
C LEU A 97 8.68 17.33 12.42
N SER A 98 8.09 18.52 12.25
CA SER A 98 8.52 19.69 13.01
C SER A 98 8.22 19.55 14.50
N ASP A 99 7.07 18.97 14.84
CA ASP A 99 6.62 18.76 16.22
C ASP A 99 7.49 17.70 16.91
N LYS A 100 7.79 16.59 16.23
CA LYS A 100 8.76 15.58 16.73
C LYS A 100 10.17 16.15 16.89
N ALA A 101 10.60 17.04 15.99
CA ALA A 101 11.88 17.72 16.14
C ALA A 101 11.86 18.77 17.26
N ALA A 102 10.73 19.42 17.53
CA ALA A 102 10.55 20.35 18.64
C ALA A 102 10.52 19.60 19.99
N GLU A 103 9.77 18.51 20.08
CA GLU A 103 9.70 17.62 21.24
C GLU A 103 11.10 17.11 21.65
N ARG A 104 11.87 16.56 20.70
CA ARG A 104 13.25 16.13 20.96
C ARG A 104 14.14 17.25 21.47
N ARG A 105 14.06 18.45 20.88
CA ARG A 105 14.84 19.61 21.35
C ARG A 105 14.39 20.09 22.73
N ALA A 106 13.09 20.04 23.02
CA ALA A 106 12.54 20.43 24.31
C ALA A 106 12.97 19.46 25.42
N GLU A 107 13.00 18.15 25.15
CA GLU A 107 13.50 17.14 26.08
C GLU A 107 15.01 17.27 26.30
N GLU A 108 15.80 17.46 25.23
CA GLU A 108 17.24 17.70 25.32
C GLU A 108 17.56 18.99 26.07
N LYS A 109 16.83 20.08 25.80
CA LYS A 109 16.96 21.34 26.53
C LYS A 109 16.58 21.17 28.01
N LYS A 110 15.44 20.54 28.33
CA LYS A 110 15.00 20.29 29.71
C LYS A 110 16.05 19.50 30.49
N ARG A 111 16.71 18.54 29.83
CA ARG A 111 17.83 17.79 30.42
C ARG A 111 19.04 18.68 30.67
N GLN A 112 19.46 19.51 29.71
CA GLN A 112 20.56 20.46 29.88
C GLN A 112 20.25 21.50 30.97
N ASP A 113 19.03 22.02 31.04
CA ASP A 113 18.60 22.97 32.06
C ASP A 113 18.64 22.35 33.47
N ALA A 114 18.28 21.07 33.61
CA ALA A 114 18.42 20.31 34.86
C ALA A 114 19.88 20.06 35.26
N GLU A 115 20.71 19.57 34.32
CA GLU A 115 22.15 19.37 34.55
C GLU A 115 22.86 20.69 34.93
N ASN A 116 22.47 21.81 34.31
CA ASN A 116 22.96 23.15 34.65
C ASN A 116 22.50 23.61 36.05
N ALA A 117 21.24 23.33 36.43
CA ALA A 117 20.72 23.68 37.76
C ALA A 117 21.48 22.94 38.88
N GLU A 118 21.75 21.64 38.70
CA GLU A 118 22.57 20.85 39.64
C GLU A 118 23.99 21.40 39.78
N VAL A 119 24.62 21.81 38.67
CA VAL A 119 25.96 22.43 38.68
C VAL A 119 25.95 23.79 39.38
N MET A 120 24.91 24.60 39.20
CA MET A 120 24.77 25.89 39.88
C MET A 120 24.55 25.72 41.39
N GLU A 121 23.66 24.81 41.80
CA GLU A 121 23.45 24.51 43.23
C GLU A 121 24.74 23.99 43.88
N TYR A 122 25.51 23.13 43.20
CA TYR A 122 26.81 22.68 43.71
C TYR A 122 27.80 23.84 43.90
N ARG A 123 27.86 24.78 42.96
CA ARG A 123 28.71 25.99 43.08
C ARG A 123 28.28 26.88 44.24
N GLU A 124 26.98 27.09 44.42
CA GLU A 124 26.41 27.85 45.54
C GLU A 124 26.72 27.19 46.90
N ARG A 125 26.52 25.87 47.02
CA ARG A 125 26.86 25.11 48.23
C ARG A 125 28.36 25.17 48.55
N LEU A 126 29.25 25.09 47.54
CA LEU A 126 30.69 25.29 47.72
C LEU A 126 31.02 26.71 48.17
N ALA A 127 30.43 27.73 47.54
CA ALA A 127 30.64 29.13 47.92
C ALA A 127 30.17 29.40 49.35
N ALA A 128 29.01 28.87 49.74
CA ALA A 128 28.50 28.95 51.11
C ALA A 128 29.44 28.26 52.11
N ARG A 129 29.92 27.05 51.81
CA ARG A 129 30.91 26.36 52.66
C ARG A 129 32.17 27.19 52.85
N ASN A 130 32.76 27.69 51.75
CA ASN A 130 33.97 28.50 51.80
C ASN A 130 33.75 29.80 52.60
N ALA A 131 32.58 30.45 52.45
CA ALA A 131 32.22 31.62 53.24
C ALA A 131 32.05 31.30 54.75
N THR A 132 31.50 30.12 55.10
CA THR A 132 31.42 29.69 56.51
C THR A 132 32.79 29.34 57.10
N GLU A 133 33.69 28.72 56.33
CA GLU A 133 35.06 28.41 56.80
C GLU A 133 35.90 29.69 57.00
N LEU A 134 35.61 30.77 56.26
CA LEU A 134 36.23 32.09 56.45
C LEU A 134 35.59 32.93 57.57
N SER A 135 34.49 32.47 58.18
CA SER A 135 33.72 33.19 59.22
C SER A 135 33.74 32.48 60.58
N ALA A 136 34.31 31.28 60.67
CA ALA A 136 34.50 30.57 61.92
C ALA A 136 35.60 31.23 62.77
N PRO A 137 35.38 31.53 64.07
CA PRO A 137 36.43 32.02 64.95
C PRO A 137 37.50 30.95 65.14
N GLU A 138 38.76 31.39 65.10
CA GLU A 138 39.95 30.56 65.20
C GLU A 138 39.97 29.72 66.49
N TYR A 139 39.75 28.41 66.36
CA TYR A 139 39.91 27.46 67.47
C TYR A 139 41.27 26.76 67.35
N GLN A 140 42.09 26.90 68.39
CA GLN A 140 43.47 26.42 68.42
C GLN A 140 43.60 24.89 68.31
N PRO A 141 44.72 24.36 67.79
CA PRO A 141 44.87 22.95 67.49
C PRO A 141 45.15 22.09 68.73
N GLN A 142 44.72 20.82 68.66
CA GLN A 142 45.23 19.73 69.50
C GLN A 142 45.83 18.63 68.61
N PRO A 143 47.02 18.09 68.93
CA PRO A 143 47.74 17.16 68.07
C PRO A 143 47.48 15.68 68.39
N SER A 144 48.12 14.81 67.59
CA SER A 144 48.11 13.33 67.61
C SER A 144 46.95 12.68 66.84
N SER A 145 47.13 11.57 66.13
CA SER A 145 48.33 10.71 66.03
C SER A 145 48.60 10.24 64.59
N SER A 146 49.88 10.05 64.28
CA SER A 146 50.36 9.45 63.05
C SER A 146 50.10 7.94 63.03
N LYS A 147 49.57 7.42 61.92
CA LYS A 147 49.98 6.11 61.37
C LYS A 147 50.01 6.14 59.84
N SER A 148 51.17 5.85 59.30
CA SER A 148 51.43 5.68 57.87
C SER A 148 51.28 4.22 57.43
N SER A 149 50.69 4.00 56.26
CA SER A 149 50.86 2.80 55.42
C SER A 149 50.26 3.11 54.04
N SER A 150 51.04 3.60 53.10
CA SER A 150 51.76 2.81 52.10
C SER A 150 50.86 2.00 51.15
N SER A 151 50.75 2.51 49.92
CA SER A 151 50.76 1.76 48.65
C SER A 151 49.82 0.56 48.46
N ASN A 152 48.68 0.77 47.77
CA ASN A 152 48.46 0.19 46.42
C ASN A 152 47.21 0.80 45.74
N PRO A 153 47.25 1.30 44.49
CA PRO A 153 46.04 1.67 43.77
C PRO A 153 45.27 0.41 43.29
N ARG A 154 44.15 0.10 43.94
CA ARG A 154 43.22 -0.96 43.46
C ARG A 154 42.53 -0.48 42.18
N ILE A 155 43.01 -0.97 41.05
CA ILE A 155 42.37 -0.85 39.73
C ILE A 155 40.95 -1.45 39.84
N PRO A 156 39.87 -0.72 39.49
CA PRO A 156 38.53 -1.31 39.43
C PRO A 156 38.48 -2.32 38.27
N PRO A 157 37.91 -3.53 38.46
CA PRO A 157 37.80 -4.50 37.38
C PRO A 157 36.91 -3.96 36.27
N LYS A 158 37.42 -4.00 35.03
CA LYS A 158 36.69 -3.58 33.82
C LYS A 158 35.37 -4.37 33.73
N PRO A 159 34.20 -3.74 33.57
CA PRO A 159 32.96 -4.47 33.38
C PRO A 159 33.05 -5.29 32.09
N ALA A 160 32.66 -6.57 32.17
CA ALA A 160 32.74 -7.50 31.05
C ALA A 160 31.95 -7.01 29.83
N LYS A 161 32.46 -7.33 28.63
CA LYS A 161 31.81 -6.99 27.36
C LYS A 161 30.44 -7.69 27.31
N LYS A 162 29.37 -6.90 27.33
CA LYS A 162 27.99 -7.38 27.23
C LYS A 162 27.79 -7.97 25.82
N ASP A 163 27.43 -9.25 25.76
CA ASP A 163 27.40 -9.98 24.49
C ASP A 163 26.19 -9.56 23.64
N VAL A 164 26.43 -8.76 22.59
CA VAL A 164 25.39 -8.16 21.74
C VAL A 164 24.51 -9.23 21.06
N LYS A 165 25.04 -10.45 20.86
CA LYS A 165 24.30 -11.60 20.34
C LYS A 165 23.22 -12.13 21.30
N SER A 166 23.28 -11.81 22.59
CA SER A 166 22.24 -12.13 23.56
C SER A 166 21.06 -11.15 23.47
N LEU A 167 21.33 -9.87 23.21
CA LEU A 167 20.32 -8.82 23.15
C LEU A 167 19.41 -8.92 21.90
N MET A 168 19.86 -9.61 20.85
CA MET A 168 19.11 -9.79 19.59
C MET A 168 18.15 -11.00 19.60
N LYS A 169 18.17 -11.84 20.65
CA LYS A 169 17.32 -13.04 20.77
C LYS A 169 16.07 -12.76 21.61
N GLY A 170 15.19 -11.88 21.13
CA GLY A 170 14.09 -11.39 21.99
C GLY A 170 12.93 -10.64 21.34
N VAL A 171 12.61 -10.85 20.05
CA VAL A 171 11.33 -10.34 19.48
C VAL A 171 10.40 -11.51 19.19
N VAL A 172 9.57 -11.85 20.18
CA VAL A 172 8.48 -12.81 20.01
C VAL A 172 7.27 -12.07 19.42
N VAL A 173 7.08 -12.18 18.11
CA VAL A 173 5.86 -11.65 17.46
C VAL A 173 4.67 -12.52 17.86
N LYS A 174 3.75 -11.95 18.64
CA LYS A 174 2.48 -12.62 18.99
C LYS A 174 1.58 -12.70 17.76
N LYS A 175 1.51 -13.87 17.12
CA LYS A 175 0.53 -14.20 16.07
C LYS A 175 -0.88 -13.84 16.55
N LYS A 176 -1.56 -12.94 15.82
CA LYS A 176 -3.02 -12.76 15.95
C LYS A 176 -3.73 -13.90 15.19
N PRO A 177 -4.74 -14.55 15.77
CA PRO A 177 -5.45 -15.64 15.11
C PRO A 177 -6.32 -15.12 13.94
N LYS A 178 -6.36 -15.92 12.88
CA LYS A 178 -7.20 -15.74 11.69
C LYS A 178 -8.67 -15.89 12.07
N VAL A 179 -9.44 -14.80 12.01
CA VAL A 179 -10.90 -14.88 12.18
C VAL A 179 -11.49 -15.44 10.90
N VAL A 180 -12.01 -16.67 10.98
CA VAL A 180 -12.71 -17.32 9.87
C VAL A 180 -14.15 -16.82 9.85
N SER A 181 -14.61 -16.42 8.68
CA SER A 181 -16.00 -16.05 8.40
C SER A 181 -16.93 -17.25 8.63
N THR A 182 -17.87 -17.12 9.57
CA THR A 182 -18.98 -18.07 9.74
C THR A 182 -20.29 -17.36 9.46
N THR A 183 -21.02 -17.87 8.45
CA THR A 183 -22.35 -17.45 8.06
C THR A 183 -23.43 -18.02 8.97
N LYS A 184 -24.36 -17.20 9.48
CA LYS A 184 -25.77 -17.62 9.69
C LYS A 184 -26.71 -16.42 9.74
N ALA A 185 -27.98 -16.64 9.39
CA ALA A 185 -29.01 -15.62 9.18
C ALA A 185 -30.20 -15.73 10.16
N GLY A 186 -31.05 -14.69 10.20
CA GLY A 186 -32.28 -14.58 11.00
C GLY A 186 -32.06 -13.99 12.41
N ASP A 187 -32.86 -13.05 12.94
CA ASP A 187 -34.05 -12.39 12.37
C ASP A 187 -34.29 -10.97 12.98
N LYS A 188 -35.23 -10.22 12.43
CA LYS A 188 -35.63 -8.81 12.75
C LYS A 188 -36.85 -8.76 13.73
N PRO A 189 -37.47 -7.59 14.09
CA PRO A 189 -37.11 -6.17 13.91
C PRO A 189 -37.22 -5.27 15.17
N SER A 190 -36.75 -4.02 15.07
CA SER A 190 -37.46 -2.83 15.59
C SER A 190 -37.25 -1.65 14.63
N GLU A 191 -38.15 -0.66 14.66
CA GLU A 191 -38.41 0.25 13.54
C GLU A 191 -38.65 1.69 14.02
N GLU A 192 -37.91 2.67 13.47
CA GLU A 192 -38.43 4.03 13.29
C GLU A 192 -37.67 4.83 12.21
N LYS A 193 -38.43 5.26 11.17
CA LYS A 193 -38.25 6.35 10.18
C LYS A 193 -37.21 7.43 10.52
N SER A 194 -36.41 8.01 9.61
CA SER A 194 -36.62 8.52 8.23
C SER A 194 -35.23 8.79 7.57
N GLN A 195 -34.99 9.21 6.31
CA GLN A 195 -35.67 9.40 5.00
C GLN A 195 -34.55 9.38 3.91
N GLU A 196 -34.74 8.94 2.65
CA GLU A 196 -35.42 9.55 1.48
C GLU A 196 -34.76 10.85 0.95
N SER A 197 -34.33 11.01 -0.32
CA SER A 197 -34.14 10.09 -1.47
C SER A 197 -33.19 10.70 -2.54
N ALA A 198 -33.15 10.09 -3.74
CA ALA A 198 -32.38 10.41 -4.95
C ALA A 198 -30.88 10.01 -4.91
N GLY A 199 -30.35 9.14 -5.79
CA GLY A 199 -30.96 8.45 -6.92
C GLY A 199 -30.11 8.60 -8.19
N VAL A 200 -29.06 7.78 -8.33
CA VAL A 200 -28.23 7.72 -9.55
C VAL A 200 -27.96 6.25 -9.88
N GLU A 201 -28.60 5.75 -10.94
CA GLU A 201 -28.29 4.44 -11.53
C GLU A 201 -27.09 4.53 -12.49
N PRO A 202 -26.40 3.40 -12.76
CA PRO A 202 -25.04 3.42 -13.30
C PRO A 202 -24.96 3.71 -14.81
N ALA A 203 -23.89 4.41 -15.21
CA ALA A 203 -23.61 4.75 -16.59
C ALA A 203 -23.39 3.51 -17.48
N ALA A 204 -24.23 3.36 -18.50
CA ALA A 204 -24.04 2.39 -19.57
C ALA A 204 -22.86 2.80 -20.47
N TRP A 205 -22.12 1.80 -20.97
CA TRP A 205 -21.12 1.99 -22.02
C TRP A 205 -21.81 2.39 -23.33
N LEU A 206 -21.32 3.44 -23.98
CA LEU A 206 -21.66 3.75 -25.37
C LEU A 206 -20.37 3.91 -26.19
N ASP A 207 -20.28 3.08 -27.23
CA ASP A 207 -19.20 3.06 -28.20
C ASP A 207 -19.30 4.26 -29.17
N GLY A 208 -18.20 4.58 -29.84
CA GLY A 208 -18.02 5.86 -30.52
C GLY A 208 -18.73 6.01 -31.86
N THR A 209 -19.06 7.24 -32.22
CA THR A 209 -19.30 7.64 -33.63
C THR A 209 -18.54 8.93 -33.98
N LYS A 210 -18.18 9.05 -35.27
CA LYS A 210 -17.24 10.04 -35.82
C LYS A 210 -17.83 11.45 -35.91
N GLY A 211 -16.98 12.46 -35.72
CA GLY A 211 -17.28 13.86 -36.03
C GLY A 211 -16.06 14.65 -36.52
N LYS A 212 -15.62 14.41 -37.77
CA LYS A 212 -14.62 15.27 -38.43
C LYS A 212 -15.14 16.72 -38.46
N ARG A 213 -14.41 17.68 -37.88
CA ARG A 213 -14.54 19.09 -38.24
C ARG A 213 -13.30 19.56 -38.98
N LYS A 214 -13.54 19.95 -40.23
CA LYS A 214 -12.62 20.62 -41.14
C LYS A 214 -12.34 22.03 -40.59
N VAL A 215 -11.07 22.42 -40.54
CA VAL A 215 -10.67 23.81 -40.29
C VAL A 215 -10.04 24.29 -41.60
N GLU A 216 -10.66 25.26 -42.25
CA GLU A 216 -10.18 25.87 -43.48
C GLU A 216 -10.51 27.38 -43.42
N SER A 217 -9.45 28.16 -43.21
CA SER A 217 -9.17 29.55 -43.62
C SER A 217 -10.17 30.70 -43.39
N GLU A 218 -9.59 31.90 -43.49
CA GLU A 218 -10.16 33.26 -43.41
C GLU A 218 -10.45 33.73 -41.97
N GLU A 219 -10.06 34.95 -41.56
CA GLU A 219 -9.58 36.12 -42.32
C GLU A 219 -8.47 36.85 -41.53
N ALA A 220 -7.52 37.48 -42.23
CA ALA A 220 -6.40 38.21 -41.62
C ALA A 220 -6.53 39.73 -41.82
N SER A 221 -6.88 40.45 -40.76
CA SER A 221 -6.81 41.91 -40.63
C SER A 221 -6.97 42.30 -39.15
N ASP A 222 -6.53 43.45 -38.65
CA ASP A 222 -5.34 44.27 -38.91
C ASP A 222 -5.15 45.14 -37.62
N HIS A 223 -3.96 45.73 -37.45
CA HIS A 223 -3.64 46.87 -36.59
C HIS A 223 -3.70 46.79 -35.04
N ASP A 224 -2.48 46.88 -34.49
CA ASP A 224 -2.13 47.40 -33.16
C ASP A 224 -2.67 48.83 -32.93
N PRO A 225 -3.04 49.19 -31.68
CA PRO A 225 -2.25 50.26 -31.04
C PRO A 225 -2.03 50.09 -29.52
N GLY A 226 -0.78 49.80 -29.17
CA GLY A 226 0.04 50.58 -28.22
C GLY A 226 -0.54 50.88 -26.83
N LYS A 227 -0.24 50.01 -25.86
CA LYS A 227 -0.31 50.36 -24.43
C LYS A 227 1.06 50.67 -23.83
N LYS A 228 1.42 51.95 -23.79
CA LYS A 228 2.46 52.47 -22.90
C LYS A 228 1.87 52.70 -21.51
N THR A 229 2.18 51.85 -20.55
CA THR A 229 1.90 52.10 -19.12
C THR A 229 3.16 52.57 -18.41
N LYS A 230 3.22 53.86 -18.07
CA LYS A 230 4.16 54.40 -17.08
C LYS A 230 3.55 55.62 -16.39
N VAL A 231 3.01 55.39 -15.20
CA VAL A 231 3.09 56.26 -14.01
C VAL A 231 3.34 55.31 -12.84
#